data_AF-A0A2P4S6X7-F1
#
_entry.id   AF-A0A2P4S6X7-F1
#
_cell.length_a   1.000
_cell.length_b   1.000
_cell.length_c   1.000
_cell.angle_alpha   90.00
_cell.angle_beta   90.00
_cell.angle_gamma   90.00
#
_symmetry.space_group_name_H-M   'P 1'
#
loop_
_entity.id
_entity.type
_entity.pdbx_description
1 polymer ?
#
loop_
_entity_poly.entity_id
_entity_poly.type
_entity_poly.pdbx_seq_one_letter_code
_entity_poly.pdbx_strand_id
1 'polypeptide(L)'
;DSTLSEDSPPPSSSPRLPGPAATKCSYPYHTLSQSSDEFLDEPPGAAMGWTCHQVGQWLESLSLEQYVEEFSAHGIDGPRLLHLDGAKLKALGVGSSQDRAVLKRKLKELSLAVEKERKAQEKAEKQREKQKKRDQEQRRS
;
A
#
# COMPACT_ATOMS: atom_id res chain seq x y z
N ASP A 1 52.08 -56.32 -28.34
CA ASP A 1 52.69 -54.99 -28.25
C ASP A 1 51.72 -53.98 -28.82
N SER A 2 51.08 -53.18 -27.96
CA SER A 2 50.49 -51.86 -28.23
C SER A 2 49.50 -51.48 -27.13
N THR A 3 49.55 -50.21 -26.78
CA THR A 3 49.00 -49.57 -25.58
C THR A 3 47.61 -48.97 -25.81
N LEU A 4 47.00 -48.55 -24.69
CA LEU A 4 46.02 -47.46 -24.51
C LEU A 4 44.52 -47.81 -24.44
N SER A 5 43.95 -47.48 -23.28
CA SER A 5 42.62 -46.90 -22.97
C SER A 5 42.36 -47.18 -21.49
N GLU A 6 42.48 -46.18 -20.61
CA GLU A 6 41.45 -45.18 -20.26
C GLU A 6 40.25 -45.80 -19.50
N ASP A 7 39.89 -45.10 -18.43
CA ASP A 7 38.61 -45.10 -17.72
C ASP A 7 38.51 -45.79 -16.33
N SER A 8 38.01 -44.97 -15.39
CA SER A 8 37.39 -45.26 -14.09
C SER A 8 38.23 -45.74 -12.88
N PRO A 9 38.36 -44.93 -11.80
CA PRO A 9 38.52 -45.45 -10.45
C PRO A 9 37.15 -45.84 -9.84
N PRO A 10 37.07 -46.97 -9.11
CA PRO A 10 35.86 -47.47 -8.48
C PRO A 10 35.52 -46.74 -7.16
N PRO A 11 34.28 -46.89 -6.64
CA PRO A 11 33.87 -46.32 -5.36
C PRO A 11 34.39 -47.18 -4.21
N SER A 12 34.69 -46.57 -3.06
CA SER A 12 34.28 -47.05 -1.73
C SER A 12 35.11 -46.40 -0.62
N SER A 13 34.43 -46.17 0.50
CA SER A 13 34.99 -46.05 1.85
C SER A 13 35.71 -44.74 2.19
N SER A 14 34.94 -43.72 2.58
CA SER A 14 35.44 -42.67 3.47
C SER A 14 35.14 -43.02 4.94
N PRO A 15 36.16 -43.03 5.83
CA PRO A 15 35.95 -43.18 7.26
C PRO A 15 35.58 -41.83 7.89
N ARG A 16 34.72 -41.88 8.91
CA ARG A 16 34.35 -40.78 9.82
C ARG A 16 35.55 -40.37 10.68
N LEU A 17 35.88 -39.08 10.74
CA LEU A 17 36.42 -38.31 11.90
C LEU A 17 36.24 -36.78 11.61
N PRO A 18 36.61 -35.82 12.50
CA PRO A 18 35.68 -35.12 13.39
C PRO A 18 35.63 -33.58 13.19
N GLY A 19 34.46 -32.99 13.46
CA GLY A 19 34.27 -31.60 13.90
C GLY A 19 34.71 -30.45 12.96
N PRO A 20 33.78 -29.68 12.36
CA PRO A 20 34.10 -28.32 11.95
C PRO A 20 34.06 -27.41 13.19
N ALA A 21 35.17 -26.72 13.40
CA ALA A 21 35.29 -25.55 14.26
C ALA A 21 34.10 -24.61 14.04
N ALA A 22 33.66 -23.98 15.13
CA ALA A 22 32.67 -22.93 15.12
C ALA A 22 33.16 -21.76 14.26
N THR A 23 32.87 -21.81 12.97
CA THR A 23 32.78 -20.62 12.13
C THR A 23 31.57 -19.87 12.68
N LYS A 24 31.85 -18.88 13.52
CA LYS A 24 30.90 -17.82 13.84
C LYS A 24 30.59 -17.08 12.53
N CYS A 25 29.72 -17.69 11.72
CA CYS A 25 28.97 -16.98 10.71
C CYS A 25 28.02 -16.08 11.48
N SER A 26 28.43 -14.83 11.48
CA SER A 26 27.74 -13.66 11.95
C SER A 26 26.22 -13.70 11.72
N TYR A 27 25.53 -13.15 12.71
CA TYR A 27 24.14 -12.68 12.72
C TYR A 27 23.03 -13.71 13.02
N PRO A 28 22.80 -14.05 14.31
CA PRO A 28 21.53 -14.54 14.78
C PRO A 28 20.63 -13.35 15.11
N TYR A 29 20.29 -12.55 14.11
CA TYR A 29 19.08 -11.76 14.18
C TYR A 29 18.38 -11.95 12.85
N HIS A 30 17.38 -12.83 12.88
CA HIS A 30 16.21 -12.69 12.04
C HIS A 30 15.67 -11.29 12.35
N THR A 31 16.22 -10.28 11.68
CA THR A 31 15.55 -9.01 11.52
C THR A 31 14.30 -9.38 10.78
N LEU A 32 13.22 -9.59 11.53
CA LEU A 32 11.86 -9.46 11.03
C LEU A 32 11.74 -8.02 10.54
N SER A 33 12.37 -7.74 9.40
CA SER A 33 12.11 -6.59 8.55
C SER A 33 10.81 -6.91 7.81
N GLN A 34 9.76 -7.21 8.59
CA GLN A 34 8.39 -7.09 8.16
C GLN A 34 8.05 -5.61 8.23
N SER A 35 8.50 -4.88 7.23
CA SER A 35 7.66 -3.82 6.68
C SER A 35 7.93 -3.82 5.18
N SER A 36 7.43 -4.85 4.51
CA SER A 36 6.97 -4.68 3.14
C SER A 36 5.91 -3.59 3.19
N ASP A 37 6.35 -2.37 2.93
CA ASP A 37 5.51 -1.22 2.62
C ASP A 37 4.94 -1.45 1.23
N GLU A 38 4.09 -2.47 1.10
CA GLU A 38 3.22 -2.69 -0.06
C GLU A 38 1.76 -2.63 0.41
N PHE A 39 1.45 -1.66 1.26
CA PHE A 39 0.09 -1.17 1.35
C PHE A 39 -0.02 0.06 0.47
N LEU A 40 0.08 -0.18 -0.84
CA LEU A 40 -0.48 0.70 -1.87
C LEU A 40 -2.01 0.69 -1.70
N ASP A 41 -2.50 1.23 -0.59
CA ASP A 41 -3.86 1.73 -0.51
C ASP A 41 -3.67 3.22 -0.23
N GLU A 42 -3.61 3.98 -1.33
CA GLU A 42 -3.59 5.44 -1.29
C GLU A 42 -4.73 5.88 -0.37
N PRO A 43 -4.42 6.49 0.79
CA PRO A 43 -5.38 6.59 1.87
C PRO A 43 -6.54 7.51 1.46
N PRO A 44 -7.79 7.02 1.41
CA PRO A 44 -8.97 7.79 0.98
C PRO A 44 -9.27 9.02 1.85
N GLY A 45 -8.56 9.20 2.98
CA GLY A 45 -8.62 10.41 3.80
C GLY A 45 -7.99 11.65 3.18
N ALA A 46 -7.29 11.49 2.04
CA ALA A 46 -6.84 12.60 1.21
C ALA A 46 -7.98 13.31 0.48
N ALA A 47 -9.24 12.86 0.58
CA ALA A 47 -10.35 13.46 -0.19
C ALA A 47 -10.56 14.96 0.04
N MET A 48 -10.15 15.52 1.18
CA MET A 48 -10.14 16.98 1.38
C MET A 48 -8.99 17.69 0.64
N GLY A 49 -7.89 16.99 0.35
CA GLY A 49 -6.75 17.48 -0.42
C GLY A 49 -6.75 17.01 -1.87
N TRP A 50 -7.81 16.35 -2.34
CA TRP A 50 -7.85 15.85 -3.71
C TRP A 50 -7.85 16.98 -4.71
N THR A 51 -6.99 16.84 -5.71
CA THR A 51 -7.02 17.64 -6.93
C THR A 51 -8.14 17.16 -7.86
N CYS A 52 -8.51 17.98 -8.84
CA CYS A 52 -9.45 17.60 -9.89
C CYS A 52 -9.04 16.30 -10.62
N HIS A 53 -7.73 16.04 -10.75
CA HIS A 53 -7.23 14.80 -11.32
C HIS A 53 -7.54 13.58 -10.44
N GLN A 54 -7.30 13.68 -9.12
CA GLN A 54 -7.63 12.59 -8.18
C GLN A 54 -9.12 12.33 -8.11
N VAL A 55 -9.95 13.38 -8.20
CA VAL A 55 -11.41 13.23 -8.34
C VAL A 55 -11.75 12.45 -9.61
N GLY A 56 -11.03 12.68 -10.70
CA GLY A 56 -11.15 11.93 -11.95
C GLY A 56 -10.86 10.44 -11.76
N GLN A 57 -9.71 10.10 -11.17
CA GLN A 57 -9.34 8.70 -10.89
C GLN A 57 -10.33 8.01 -9.95
N TRP A 58 -10.89 8.75 -8.99
CA TRP A 58 -11.95 8.23 -8.14
C TRP A 58 -13.22 7.92 -8.92
N LEU A 59 -13.64 8.79 -9.84
CA LEU A 59 -14.78 8.52 -10.73
C LEU A 59 -14.52 7.29 -11.61
N GLU A 60 -13.31 7.13 -12.17
CA GLU A 60 -12.91 5.94 -12.92
C GLU A 60 -13.05 4.66 -12.09
N SER A 61 -12.61 4.70 -10.82
CA SER A 61 -12.74 3.58 -9.88
C SER A 61 -14.20 3.21 -9.57
N LEU A 62 -15.13 4.13 -9.81
CA LEU A 62 -16.58 3.91 -9.68
C LEU A 62 -17.25 3.50 -10.98
N SER A 63 -16.48 3.32 -12.06
CA SER A 63 -16.97 3.14 -13.44
C SER A 63 -17.84 4.33 -13.89
N LEU A 64 -17.49 5.53 -13.45
CA LEU A 64 -18.11 6.81 -13.78
C LEU A 64 -17.14 7.69 -14.59
N GLU A 65 -16.18 7.08 -15.29
CA GLU A 65 -15.13 7.75 -16.06
C GLU A 65 -15.67 8.72 -17.12
N GLN A 66 -16.84 8.42 -17.69
CA GLN A 66 -17.57 9.29 -18.62
C GLN A 66 -17.90 10.67 -18.05
N TYR A 67 -17.95 10.82 -16.72
CA TYR A 67 -18.21 12.09 -16.05
C TYR A 67 -16.93 12.82 -15.63
N VAL A 68 -15.75 12.22 -15.83
CA VAL A 68 -14.46 12.81 -15.44
C VAL A 68 -14.20 14.11 -16.18
N GLU A 69 -14.47 14.14 -17.49
CA GLU A 69 -14.32 15.36 -18.29
C GLU A 69 -15.23 16.47 -17.78
N GLU A 70 -16.50 16.18 -17.51
CA GLU A 70 -17.46 17.15 -16.98
C GLU A 70 -17.01 17.68 -15.61
N PHE A 71 -16.62 16.80 -14.70
CA PHE A 71 -16.15 17.17 -13.36
C PHE A 71 -14.85 17.98 -13.41
N SER A 72 -13.92 17.62 -14.30
CA SER A 72 -12.67 18.34 -14.51
C SER A 72 -12.90 19.72 -15.15
N ALA A 73 -13.77 19.80 -16.16
CA ALA A 73 -14.17 21.05 -16.81
C ALA A 73 -14.85 22.02 -15.83
N HIS A 74 -15.63 21.49 -14.89
CA HIS A 74 -16.23 22.24 -13.80
C HIS A 74 -15.27 22.55 -12.63
N GLY A 75 -14.04 22.03 -12.67
CA GLY A 75 -13.05 22.24 -11.61
C GLY A 75 -13.50 21.68 -10.27
N ILE A 76 -14.09 20.47 -10.27
CA ILE A 76 -14.46 19.77 -9.05
C ILE A 76 -13.21 19.19 -8.40
N ASP A 77 -12.76 19.82 -7.32
CA ASP A 77 -11.71 19.34 -6.43
C ASP A 77 -12.32 18.55 -5.26
N GLY A 78 -11.45 17.97 -4.42
CA GLY A 78 -11.83 17.22 -3.23
C GLY A 78 -12.82 17.93 -2.30
N PRO A 79 -12.53 19.17 -1.86
CA PRO A 79 -13.46 19.97 -1.06
C PRO A 79 -14.81 20.19 -1.73
N ARG A 80 -14.85 20.44 -3.05
CA ARG A 80 -16.09 20.62 -3.79
C ARG A 80 -16.85 19.31 -3.93
N LEU A 81 -16.13 18.21 -4.17
CA LEU A 81 -16.67 16.86 -4.25
C LEU A 81 -17.43 16.52 -2.98
N LEU A 82 -16.84 16.73 -1.81
CA LEU A 82 -17.47 16.48 -0.51
C LEU A 82 -18.70 17.38 -0.26
N HIS A 83 -18.78 18.54 -0.90
CA HIS A 83 -19.94 19.45 -0.85
C HIS A 83 -20.95 19.24 -1.99
N LEU A 84 -20.76 18.23 -2.86
CA LEU A 84 -21.73 17.92 -3.91
C LEU A 84 -23.01 17.35 -3.32
N ASP A 85 -24.13 17.81 -3.86
CA ASP A 85 -25.46 17.33 -3.53
C ASP A 85 -26.16 16.82 -4.80
N GLY A 86 -27.36 16.25 -4.65
CA GLY A 86 -28.10 15.72 -5.78
C GLY A 86 -28.49 16.78 -6.84
N ALA A 87 -28.57 18.06 -6.46
CA ALA A 87 -28.88 19.15 -7.37
C ALA A 87 -27.63 19.57 -8.18
N LYS A 88 -26.48 19.68 -7.51
CA LYS A 88 -25.18 19.94 -8.13
C LYS A 88 -24.77 18.82 -9.07
N LEU A 89 -24.96 17.55 -8.69
CA LEU A 89 -24.74 16.41 -9.59
C LEU A 89 -25.57 16.53 -10.88
N LYS A 90 -26.82 16.98 -10.77
CA LYS A 90 -27.67 17.21 -11.94
C LYS A 90 -27.17 18.39 -12.79
N ALA A 91 -26.65 19.44 -12.17
CA ALA A 91 -26.07 20.59 -12.86
C ALA A 91 -24.75 20.24 -13.58
N LEU A 92 -23.98 19.29 -13.04
CA LEU A 92 -22.76 18.72 -13.64
C LEU A 92 -23.06 17.69 -14.76
N GLY A 93 -24.27 17.67 -15.32
CA GLY A 93 -24.61 16.77 -16.42
C GLY A 93 -24.93 15.33 -16.03
N VAL A 94 -24.93 14.95 -14.74
CA VAL A 94 -25.29 13.59 -14.30
C VAL A 94 -26.82 13.40 -14.37
N GLY A 95 -27.33 13.06 -15.55
CA GLY A 95 -28.74 12.81 -15.81
C GLY A 95 -29.25 11.47 -15.27
N SER A 96 -28.37 10.47 -15.18
CA SER A 96 -28.71 9.12 -14.73
C SER A 96 -29.09 9.09 -13.25
N SER A 97 -30.26 8.52 -12.95
CA SER A 97 -30.70 8.32 -11.55
C SER A 97 -29.85 7.29 -10.81
N GLN A 98 -29.36 6.28 -11.52
CA GLN A 98 -28.50 5.24 -10.96
C GLN A 98 -27.15 5.85 -10.55
N ASP A 99 -26.52 6.61 -11.44
CA ASP A 99 -25.21 7.20 -11.19
C ASP A 99 -25.27 8.22 -10.06
N ARG A 100 -26.34 9.04 -10.02
CA ARG A 100 -26.60 9.94 -8.89
C ARG A 100 -26.75 9.19 -7.56
N ALA A 101 -27.32 7.99 -7.54
CA ALA A 101 -27.43 7.19 -6.32
C ALA A 101 -26.08 6.62 -5.88
N VAL A 102 -25.26 6.17 -6.83
CA VAL A 102 -23.88 5.71 -6.58
C VAL A 102 -23.04 6.85 -6.03
N LEU A 103 -23.04 8.01 -6.68
CA LEU A 103 -22.31 9.20 -6.24
C LEU A 103 -22.73 9.64 -4.84
N LYS A 104 -24.03 9.74 -4.55
CA LYS A 104 -24.50 10.08 -3.18
C LYS A 104 -24.00 9.09 -2.12
N ARG A 105 -24.02 7.79 -2.43
CA ARG A 105 -23.49 6.77 -1.51
C ARG A 105 -21.99 6.94 -1.31
N LYS A 106 -21.26 7.15 -2.40
CA LYS A 106 -19.80 7.28 -2.40
C LYS A 106 -19.31 8.58 -1.75
N LEU A 107 -20.03 9.68 -1.88
CA LEU A 107 -19.77 10.92 -1.15
C LEU A 107 -19.93 10.74 0.36
N LYS A 108 -20.96 9.99 0.78
CA LYS A 108 -21.13 9.59 2.20
C LYS A 108 -19.98 8.71 2.68
N GLU A 109 -19.59 7.71 1.88
CA GLU A 109 -18.47 6.83 2.20
C GLU A 109 -17.15 7.61 2.29
N LEU A 110 -16.87 8.52 1.35
CA LEU A 110 -15.69 9.38 1.38
C LEU A 110 -15.65 10.25 2.63
N SER A 111 -16.76 10.89 2.98
CA SER A 111 -16.84 11.71 4.19
C SER A 111 -16.54 10.89 5.45
N LEU A 112 -17.06 9.65 5.51
CA LEU A 112 -16.79 8.71 6.60
C LEU A 112 -15.33 8.21 6.58
N ALA A 113 -14.77 7.97 5.40
CA ALA A 113 -13.39 7.52 5.23
C ALA A 113 -12.40 8.60 5.69
N VAL A 114 -12.63 9.87 5.35
CA VAL A 114 -11.84 11.02 5.84
C VAL A 114 -11.82 11.08 7.36
N GLU A 115 -12.96 10.94 8.03
CA GLU A 115 -13.03 10.98 9.50
C GLU A 115 -12.36 9.75 10.14
N LYS A 116 -12.53 8.57 9.54
CA LYS A 116 -11.92 7.32 10.01
C LYS A 116 -10.40 7.36 9.86
N GLU A 117 -9.91 7.91 8.76
CA GLU A 117 -8.49 8.06 8.47
C GLU A 117 -7.83 9.04 9.45
N ARG A 118 -8.45 10.20 9.74
CA ARG A 118 -7.94 11.14 10.76
C ARG A 118 -7.68 10.44 12.08
N LYS A 119 -8.58 9.56 12.49
CA LYS A 119 -8.49 8.80 13.74
C LYS A 119 -7.48 7.64 13.68
N ALA A 120 -7.25 7.07 12.51
CA ALA A 120 -6.23 6.04 12.28
C ALA A 120 -4.83 6.65 12.28
N GLN A 121 -4.65 7.80 11.62
CA GLN A 121 -3.40 8.55 11.57
C GLN A 121 -2.92 8.96 12.97
N GLU A 122 -3.83 9.47 13.81
CA GLU A 122 -3.50 9.87 15.18
C GLU A 122 -2.99 8.69 16.03
N LYS A 123 -3.55 7.48 15.80
CA LYS A 123 -3.09 6.26 16.50
C LYS A 123 -1.76 5.76 15.96
N ALA A 124 -1.55 5.82 14.64
CA ALA A 124 -0.31 5.41 14.00
C ALA A 124 0.88 6.29 14.45
N GLU A 125 0.68 7.61 14.54
CA GLU A 125 1.70 8.54 15.01
C GLU A 125 2.12 8.26 16.46
N LYS A 126 1.14 8.05 17.35
CA LYS A 126 1.40 7.74 18.76
C LYS A 126 2.13 6.41 18.96
N GLN A 127 1.85 5.42 18.11
CA GLN A 127 2.60 4.16 18.11
C GLN A 127 4.03 4.35 17.58
N ARG A 128 4.20 5.17 16.53
CA ARG A 128 5.50 5.47 15.94
C ARG A 128 6.44 6.20 16.91
N GLU A 129 5.93 7.14 17.70
CA GLU A 129 6.73 7.77 18.76
C GLU A 129 7.15 6.80 19.86
N LYS A 130 6.24 5.93 20.31
CA LYS A 130 6.54 4.91 21.32
C LYS A 130 7.61 3.92 20.83
N GLN A 131 7.53 3.51 19.57
CA GLN A 131 8.53 2.65 18.93
C GLN A 131 9.90 3.33 18.90
N LYS A 132 9.96 4.59 18.43
CA LYS A 132 11.21 5.36 18.36
C LYS A 132 11.87 5.55 19.73
N LYS A 133 11.08 5.77 20.78
CA LYS A 133 11.62 5.95 22.14
C LYS A 133 12.25 4.67 22.68
N ARG A 134 11.62 3.50 22.47
CA ARG A 134 12.18 2.20 22.89
C ARG A 134 13.47 1.86 22.15
N ASP A 135 13.53 2.11 20.85
CA ASP A 135 14.75 1.86 20.05
C ASP A 135 15.90 2.78 20.46
N GLN A 136 15.60 4.05 20.77
CA GLN A 136 16.62 5.00 21.22
C GLN A 136 17.18 4.63 22.61
N GLU A 137 16.32 4.14 23.52
CA GLU A 137 16.73 3.67 24.85
C GLU A 137 17.54 2.38 24.80
N GLN A 138 17.20 1.45 23.90
CA GLN A 138 17.99 0.24 23.65
C GLN A 138 19.35 0.54 23.01
N ARG A 139 19.48 1.60 22.20
CA ARG A 139 20.77 2.00 21.61
C ARG A 139 21.69 2.75 22.57
N ARG A 140 21.16 3.23 23.69
CA ARG A 140 21.90 4.02 24.69
C ARG A 140 22.35 3.19 25.90
N SER A 141 21.95 1.92 25.95
CA SER A 141 22.36 0.92 26.93
C SER A 141 23.47 0.05 26.36
#